data_AF-A0A8X6RR57-F1
#
_entry.id   AF-A0A8X6RR57-F1
#
_cell.length_a   1.000
_cell.length_b   1.000
_cell.length_c   1.000
_cell.angle_alpha   90.00
_cell.angle_beta   90.00
_cell.angle_gamma   90.00
#
_symmetry.space_group_name_H-M   'P 1'
#
loop_
_entity.id
_entity.type
_entity.pdbx_description
1 polymer ?
#
loop_
_entity_poly.entity_id
_entity_poly.type
_entity_poly.pdbx_seq_one_letter_code
_entity_poly.pdbx_strand_id
1 'polypeptide(L)'
;GRVGINTDRPEESLVVHGNIKVTGHILQPSDLRAKYDIHELDTREQLRNVSNLRIVHYRYLPEFGEGVGLSSMGDTGVIAQELQHILPEAVREAGDVRLQDGHVLEKLLVVNKVSSI
;
A
#
# COMPACT_ATOMS: atom_id res chain seq x y z
N GLY A 1 -16.79 -0.03 -16.29
CA GLY A 1 -17.01 -1.17 -15.39
C GLY A 1 -15.75 -1.42 -14.59
N ARG A 2 -15.85 -2.03 -13.40
CA ARG A 2 -14.67 -2.42 -12.63
C ARG A 2 -14.00 -3.62 -13.29
N VAL A 3 -12.67 -3.67 -13.28
CA VAL A 3 -11.87 -4.75 -13.85
C VAL A 3 -11.20 -5.53 -12.73
N GLY A 4 -11.46 -6.83 -12.63
CA GLY A 4 -10.77 -7.74 -11.72
C GLY A 4 -9.87 -8.70 -12.49
N ILE A 5 -8.60 -8.78 -12.12
CA ILE A 5 -7.67 -9.81 -12.58
C ILE A 5 -7.42 -10.76 -11.41
N ASN A 6 -7.74 -12.06 -11.60
CA ASN A 6 -7.75 -13.09 -10.55
C ASN A 6 -8.70 -12.79 -9.37
N THR A 7 -9.75 -12.01 -9.60
CA THR A 7 -10.84 -11.78 -8.66
C THR A 7 -12.12 -11.47 -9.41
N ASP A 8 -13.24 -12.03 -8.96
CA ASP A 8 -14.58 -11.77 -9.47
C ASP A 8 -15.31 -10.65 -8.70
N ARG A 9 -14.68 -10.14 -7.62
CA ARG A 9 -15.24 -9.11 -6.73
C ARG A 9 -14.28 -7.92 -6.59
N PRO A 10 -14.11 -7.10 -7.66
CA PRO A 10 -13.23 -5.94 -7.59
C PRO A 10 -13.84 -4.83 -6.72
N GLU A 11 -13.12 -4.44 -5.67
CA GLU A 11 -13.52 -3.36 -4.76
C GLU A 11 -13.20 -1.97 -5.33
N GLU A 12 -12.17 -1.89 -6.19
CA GLU A 12 -11.72 -0.67 -6.88
C GLU A 12 -11.96 -0.75 -8.39
N SER A 13 -11.68 0.34 -9.11
CA SER A 13 -11.84 0.39 -10.58
C SER A 13 -10.99 -0.65 -11.32
N LEU A 14 -9.81 -0.97 -10.79
CA LEU A 14 -8.93 -2.05 -11.23
C LEU A 14 -8.36 -2.75 -10.00
N VAL A 15 -8.55 -4.07 -9.89
CA VAL A 15 -7.94 -4.89 -8.85
C VAL A 15 -7.16 -6.02 -9.51
N VAL A 16 -5.92 -6.24 -9.06
CA VAL A 16 -5.09 -7.37 -9.46
C VAL A 16 -4.73 -8.16 -8.22
N HIS A 17 -5.21 -9.39 -8.11
CA HIS A 17 -4.72 -10.35 -7.12
C HIS A 17 -3.50 -11.07 -7.72
N GLY A 18 -2.31 -10.54 -7.42
CA GLY A 18 -1.04 -11.07 -7.92
C GLY A 18 -0.03 -9.97 -8.23
N ASN A 19 1.13 -10.39 -8.72
CA ASN A 19 2.20 -9.47 -9.13
C ASN A 19 1.85 -8.76 -10.45
N ILE A 20 2.24 -7.49 -10.54
CA ILE A 20 2.22 -6.73 -11.79
C ILE A 20 3.66 -6.52 -12.25
N LYS A 21 4.02 -7.08 -13.41
CA LYS A 21 5.28 -6.76 -14.09
C LYS A 21 5.01 -5.69 -15.14
N VAL A 22 5.58 -4.51 -14.95
CA VAL A 22 5.44 -3.37 -15.87
C VAL A 22 6.79 -3.10 -16.53
N THR A 23 6.84 -3.03 -17.86
CA THR A 23 8.03 -2.63 -18.62
C THR A 23 8.04 -1.14 -18.99
N GLY A 24 6.91 -0.46 -18.82
CA GLY A 24 6.75 1.00 -18.96
C GLY A 24 6.65 1.73 -17.62
N HIS A 25 6.03 2.91 -17.62
CA HIS A 25 5.89 3.75 -16.44
C HIS A 25 4.46 3.72 -15.88
N ILE A 26 4.34 3.67 -14.56
CA ILE A 26 3.09 3.99 -13.85
C ILE A 26 3.06 5.52 -13.71
N LEU A 27 2.11 6.18 -14.37
CA LEU A 27 1.97 7.62 -14.32
C LEU A 27 1.06 8.03 -13.17
N GLN A 28 1.58 8.85 -12.25
CA GLN A 28 0.80 9.50 -11.19
C GLN A 28 0.68 11.00 -11.50
N PRO A 29 -0.51 11.52 -11.86
CA PRO A 29 -0.69 12.94 -12.17
C PRO A 29 -0.31 13.83 -10.99
N SER A 30 0.51 14.85 -11.23
CA SER A 30 0.94 15.82 -10.20
C SER A 30 1.02 17.24 -10.76
N ASP A 31 0.05 17.62 -11.60
CA ASP A 31 -0.03 18.96 -12.19
C ASP A 31 -0.75 19.94 -11.24
N LEU A 32 -0.21 21.15 -11.08
CA LEU A 32 -0.80 22.20 -10.24
C LEU A 32 -2.25 22.52 -10.64
N ARG A 33 -2.58 22.47 -11.93
CA ARG A 33 -3.93 22.77 -12.45
C ARG A 33 -4.95 21.69 -12.12
N ALA A 34 -4.49 20.50 -11.73
CA ALA A 34 -5.34 19.40 -11.28
C ALA A 34 -5.46 19.33 -9.74
N LYS A 35 -4.79 20.24 -9.01
CA LYS A 35 -4.79 20.30 -7.55
C LYS A 35 -5.55 21.55 -7.09
N TYR A 36 -6.26 21.42 -5.98
CA TYR A 36 -6.93 22.52 -5.29
C TYR A 36 -6.64 22.40 -3.79
N ASP A 37 -6.82 23.49 -3.04
CA ASP A 37 -6.61 23.53 -1.59
C ASP A 37 -5.17 23.14 -1.15
N ILE A 38 -4.19 23.78 -1.78
CA ILE A 38 -2.76 23.50 -1.56
C ILE A 38 -2.25 24.34 -0.38
N HIS A 39 -1.76 23.66 0.64
CA HIS A 39 -1.12 24.28 1.81
C HIS A 39 0.31 23.79 1.96
N GLU A 40 1.21 24.69 2.31
CA GLU A 40 2.56 24.30 2.70
C GLU A 40 2.53 23.63 4.08
N LEU A 41 3.33 22.58 4.24
CA LEU A 41 3.53 21.91 5.53
C LEU A 41 4.86 22.36 6.14
N ASP A 42 4.98 22.34 7.46
CA ASP A 42 6.25 22.64 8.14
C ASP A 42 7.27 21.52 7.85
N THR A 43 8.29 21.85 7.06
CA THR A 43 9.36 20.92 6.67
C THR A 43 10.07 20.28 7.86
N ARG A 44 10.24 21.00 8.99
CA ARG A 44 10.89 20.44 10.19
C ARG A 44 10.02 19.39 10.85
N GLU A 45 8.71 19.61 10.87
CA GLU A 45 7.75 18.61 11.36
C GLU A 45 7.75 17.39 10.43
N GLN A 46 7.70 17.60 9.12
CA GLN A 46 7.72 16.49 8.16
C GLN A 46 9.04 15.71 8.22
N LEU A 47 10.18 16.37 8.43
CA LEU A 47 11.45 15.68 8.64
C LEU A 47 11.47 14.88 9.94
N ARG A 48 10.87 15.40 11.02
CA ARG A 48 10.69 14.65 12.28
C ARG A 48 9.83 13.41 12.04
N ASN A 49 8.72 13.55 11.33
CA ASN A 49 7.83 12.43 10.97
C ASN A 49 8.60 11.34 10.22
N VAL A 50 9.34 11.71 9.17
CA VAL A 50 10.19 10.77 8.42
C VAL A 50 11.28 10.14 9.30
N SER A 51 11.92 10.92 10.18
CA SER A 51 12.98 10.40 11.06
C SER A 51 12.49 9.40 12.11
N ASN A 52 11.19 9.44 12.45
CA ASN A 52 10.56 8.52 13.38
C ASN A 52 10.04 7.25 12.70
N LEU A 53 10.15 7.14 11.37
CA LEU A 53 9.73 5.95 10.65
C LEU A 53 10.64 4.77 11.01
N ARG A 54 10.02 3.69 11.50
CA ARG A 54 10.71 2.43 11.73
C ARG A 54 10.77 1.63 10.43
N ILE A 55 11.98 1.43 9.93
CA ILE A 55 12.25 0.55 8.80
C ILE A 55 12.45 -0.87 9.32
N VAL A 56 11.74 -1.83 8.73
CA VAL A 56 11.73 -3.22 9.15
C VAL A 56 12.04 -4.15 7.99
N HIS A 57 12.72 -5.25 8.28
CA HIS A 57 12.80 -6.40 7.40
C HIS A 57 11.77 -7.44 7.86
N TYR A 58 10.91 -7.91 6.96
CA TYR A 58 9.83 -8.84 7.28
C TYR A 58 9.71 -9.94 6.23
N ARG A 59 8.98 -10.99 6.60
CA ARG A 59 8.46 -12.00 5.66
C ARG A 59 6.96 -12.06 5.83
N TYR A 60 6.25 -12.23 4.73
CA TYR A 60 4.81 -12.49 4.80
C TYR A 60 4.55 -13.84 5.43
N LEU A 61 3.41 -13.94 6.11
CA LEU A 61 2.86 -15.23 6.51
C LEU A 61 2.64 -16.10 5.25
N PRO A 62 3.02 -17.39 5.26
CA PRO A 62 2.83 -18.27 4.10
C PRO A 62 1.40 -18.25 3.56
N GLU A 63 0.42 -18.35 4.45
CA GLU A 63 -1.03 -18.34 4.17
C GLU A 63 -1.53 -17.03 3.53
N PHE A 64 -0.78 -15.94 3.70
CA PHE A 64 -1.02 -14.67 3.01
C PHE A 64 -0.27 -14.64 1.68
N GLY A 65 1.03 -14.94 1.69
CA GLY A 65 1.90 -14.79 0.53
C GLY A 65 1.54 -15.70 -0.65
N GLU A 66 1.15 -16.94 -0.38
CA GLU A 66 0.77 -17.92 -1.41
C GLU A 66 -0.50 -17.50 -2.18
N GLY A 67 -1.45 -16.82 -1.52
CA GLY A 67 -2.70 -16.38 -2.13
C GLY A 67 -2.57 -15.17 -3.06
N VAL A 68 -1.52 -14.36 -2.89
CA VAL A 68 -1.32 -13.11 -3.66
C VAL A 68 0.00 -13.07 -4.44
N GLY A 69 0.71 -14.20 -4.52
CA GLY A 69 1.95 -14.32 -5.30
C GLY A 69 3.13 -13.54 -4.72
N LEU A 70 3.10 -13.23 -3.43
CA LEU A 70 4.23 -12.60 -2.74
C LEU A 70 5.30 -13.66 -2.46
N SER A 71 6.56 -13.33 -2.74
CA SER A 71 7.67 -14.27 -2.56
C SER A 71 7.90 -14.56 -1.07
N SER A 72 8.44 -15.75 -0.77
CA SER A 72 8.90 -16.13 0.57
C SER A 72 10.24 -15.46 0.95
N MET A 73 10.80 -14.65 0.05
CA MET A 73 11.97 -13.84 0.31
C MET A 73 11.60 -12.67 1.22
N GLY A 74 12.49 -12.33 2.15
CA GLY A 74 12.28 -11.18 3.01
C GLY A 74 12.26 -9.88 2.21
N ASP A 75 11.42 -8.94 2.66
CA ASP A 75 11.32 -7.61 2.08
C ASP A 75 11.58 -6.55 3.16
N THR A 76 11.95 -5.34 2.73
CA THR A 76 12.18 -4.19 3.60
C THR A 76 11.08 -3.16 3.40
N GLY A 77 10.52 -2.66 4.49
CA GLY A 77 9.47 -1.66 4.43
C GLY A 77 9.11 -1.08 5.78
N VAL A 78 7.86 -0.67 5.91
CA VAL A 78 7.26 -0.06 7.10
C VAL A 78 6.02 -0.83 7.51
N ILE A 79 5.62 -0.72 8.77
CA ILE A 79 4.36 -1.27 9.27
C ILE A 79 3.26 -0.22 9.13
N ALA A 80 2.18 -0.55 8.42
CA ALA A 80 1.10 0.40 8.12
C ALA A 80 0.45 0.97 9.39
N GLN A 81 0.24 0.15 10.41
CA GLN A 81 -0.32 0.56 11.70
C GLN A 81 0.57 1.58 12.42
N GLU A 82 1.90 1.43 12.34
CA GLU A 82 2.85 2.40 12.91
C GLU A 82 2.87 3.69 12.10
N LEU A 83 2.91 3.56 10.76
CA LEU A 83 2.86 4.69 9.85
C LEU A 83 1.59 5.52 10.05
N GLN A 84 0.45 4.89 10.34
CA GLN A 84 -0.82 5.59 10.55
C GLN A 84 -0.78 6.58 11.73
N HIS A 85 0.06 6.34 12.74
CA HIS A 85 0.23 7.27 13.87
C HIS A 85 1.13 8.47 13.50
N ILE A 86 1.92 8.37 12.44
CA ILE A 86 2.91 9.38 12.03
C ILE A 86 2.40 10.18 10.83
N LEU A 87 1.87 9.50 9.81
CA LEU A 87 1.28 10.04 8.58
C LEU A 87 -0.04 9.29 8.29
N PRO A 88 -1.15 9.64 8.98
CA PRO A 88 -2.42 8.96 8.85
C PRO A 88 -2.94 8.89 7.41
N GLU A 89 -2.73 9.94 6.63
CA GLU A 89 -3.17 10.08 5.24
C GLU A 89 -2.43 9.16 4.26
N ALA A 90 -1.26 8.64 4.64
CA ALA A 90 -0.51 7.69 3.84
C ALA A 90 -1.07 6.26 3.91
N VAL A 91 -2.00 6.00 4.84
CA VAL A 91 -2.56 4.67 5.14
C VAL A 91 -4.05 4.63 4.82
N ARG A 92 -4.48 3.57 4.13
CA ARG A 92 -5.89 3.35 3.76
C ARG A 92 -6.31 1.93 4.12
N GLU A 93 -7.59 1.75 4.44
CA GLU A 93 -8.20 0.43 4.56
C GLU A 93 -8.53 -0.13 3.16
N ALA A 94 -8.20 -1.40 2.92
CA ALA A 94 -8.42 -2.11 1.67
C ALA A 94 -9.38 -3.30 1.84
N GLY A 95 -10.26 -3.25 2.84
CA GLY A 95 -11.24 -4.30 3.13
C GLY A 95 -10.66 -5.51 3.88
N ASP A 96 -11.48 -6.54 4.02
CA ASP A 96 -11.13 -7.77 4.74
C ASP A 96 -10.49 -8.79 3.79
N VAL A 97 -9.37 -9.38 4.20
CA VAL A 97 -8.69 -10.42 3.42
C VAL A 97 -8.82 -11.76 4.12
N ARG A 98 -9.46 -12.73 3.46
CA ARG A 98 -9.51 -14.12 3.94
C ARG A 98 -8.25 -14.86 3.51
N LEU A 99 -7.54 -15.40 4.49
CA LEU A 99 -6.35 -16.23 4.31
C LEU A 99 -6.73 -17.67 3.95
N GLN A 100 -5.76 -18.43 3.44
CA GLN A 100 -5.98 -19.82 3.05
C GLN A 100 -6.26 -20.76 4.23
N ASP A 101 -5.76 -20.41 5.42
CA ASP A 101 -5.99 -21.16 6.66
C ASP A 101 -7.38 -20.90 7.28
N GLY A 102 -8.18 -20.02 6.66
CA GLY A 102 -9.52 -19.66 7.10
C GLY A 102 -9.57 -18.45 8.05
N HIS A 103 -8.43 -17.92 8.49
CA HIS A 103 -8.40 -16.66 9.23
C HIS A 103 -8.77 -15.47 8.34
N VAL A 104 -9.27 -14.40 8.95
CA VAL A 104 -9.63 -13.17 8.25
C VAL A 104 -8.79 -12.04 8.82
N LEU A 105 -8.01 -11.40 7.96
CA LEU A 105 -7.38 -10.11 8.24
C LEU A 105 -8.43 -9.04 8.01
N GLU A 106 -9.08 -8.63 9.09
CA GLU A 106 -10.05 -7.54 9.07
C GLU A 106 -9.33 -6.21 8.80
N LYS A 107 -9.91 -5.38 7.93
CA LYS A 107 -9.43 -4.02 7.62
C LYS A 107 -7.94 -3.97 7.28
N LEU A 108 -7.54 -4.71 6.26
CA LEU A 108 -6.15 -4.70 5.79
C LEU A 108 -5.73 -3.25 5.49
N LEU A 109 -4.69 -2.78 6.18
CA LEU A 109 -4.13 -1.46 5.96
C LEU A 109 -3.09 -1.51 4.84
N VAL A 110 -3.28 -0.67 3.83
CA VAL A 110 -2.36 -0.47 2.72
C VAL A 110 -1.73 0.91 2.78
N VAL A 111 -0.48 0.99 2.35
CA VAL A 111 0.26 2.25 2.28
C VAL A 111 0.33 2.71 0.83
N ASN A 112 0.08 3.98 0.58
CA ASN A 112 0.33 4.57 -0.73
C ASN A 112 1.83 4.70 -0.95
N LYS A 113 2.46 3.66 -1.48
CA LYS A 113 3.87 3.71 -1.87
C LYS A 113 3.97 4.57 -3.12
N VAL A 114 4.48 5.79 -2.97
CA VAL A 114 5.07 6.51 -4.09
C VAL A 114 6.18 5.59 -4.62
N SER A 115 6.11 5.21 -5.89
CA SER A 115 7.22 4.48 -6.51
C SER A 115 8.42 5.42 -6.47
N SER A 116 9.27 5.28 -5.44
CA SER A 116 10.53 6.00 -5.38
C SER A 116 11.34 5.63 -6.60
N ILE A 117 11.71 6.66 -7.37
CA ILE A 117 12.66 6.60 -8.47
C ILE A 117 14.07 6.59 -7.89
#